data_AF-A0AA36GB90-F1
#
_entry.id   AF-A0AA36GB90-F1
#
_cell.length_a   1.000
_cell.length_b   1.000
_cell.length_c   1.000
_cell.angle_alpha   90.00
_cell.angle_beta   90.00
_cell.angle_gamma   90.00
#
_symmetry.space_group_name_H-M   'P 1'
#
loop_
_entity.id
_entity.type
_entity.pdbx_description
1 polymer ?
#
loop_
_entity_poly.entity_id
_entity_poly.type
_entity_poly.pdbx_seq_one_letter_code
_entity_poly.pdbx_strand_id
1 'polypeptide(L)'
;MLGALLLLATAFPSFLEAVICQTCVETNGACLKFQDCGNNYCIYEKITSDSQTVVRKSCQAASSYRFDDGSVTQLTNRCIRRRTATHAYEIKICNDADHCNEDCQLVGDDANLRRCMQCTGQTDAECYGETCYGKYCTYEKTTTGNQHRIKKGCTNENWLLMPNNQYLREANMCEAGISQGTAYSAKICDDGDYCNNFCARPLPPTQNTLTCGVCSAQNVRDCSPDRYCQGAYCVYERVDTLGQVRVERRCSDQPYIQFPDGSRSQTTNQCESRTLSNGENRFIEVCNTGNFCATDCVRQPVLTTRPAFDSLVTCYECTANEPDCYTGTCRGHYCYYYLVFDRSKGIAKSHRGCSEHRELDLEGIPIDAYGQCRQISTADRVILANTCDSMDHCDSGCTQFAAALTNEVTCTSCRGAGNTCQGPMCVGKYCYYYRVYQQGLGNSVQRGCVDAPETTLPDGKVSHAYNQCDYGTFENKAFVYNTCNSSNVCDTECMHQPIPLTTTYRSPTTLRPEPVTRSAGRALILLPFVFRTFQMLF
;
A
#
# COMPACT_ATOMS: atom_id res chain seq x y z
N MET A 1 74.35 -3.25 -42.09
CA MET A 1 73.74 -2.11 -42.82
C MET A 1 72.41 -1.79 -42.15
N LEU A 2 72.42 -0.81 -41.25
CA LEU A 2 71.24 -0.28 -40.55
C LEU A 2 70.51 0.69 -41.49
N GLY A 3 69.23 0.48 -41.72
CA GLY A 3 68.33 1.43 -42.39
C GLY A 3 67.37 2.04 -41.36
N ALA A 4 67.64 3.27 -40.96
CA ALA A 4 66.74 4.09 -40.14
C ALA A 4 65.71 4.76 -41.07
N LEU A 5 64.45 4.36 -40.97
CA LEU A 5 63.33 4.96 -41.69
C LEU A 5 62.71 6.04 -40.79
N LEU A 6 63.03 7.30 -41.08
CA LEU A 6 62.50 8.49 -40.39
C LEU A 6 61.11 8.81 -40.98
N LEU A 7 60.04 8.50 -40.25
CA LEU A 7 58.66 8.92 -40.57
C LEU A 7 58.46 10.37 -40.10
N LEU A 8 58.59 11.32 -41.03
CA LEU A 8 58.15 12.70 -40.86
C LEU A 8 56.62 12.76 -40.99
N ALA A 9 55.91 12.72 -39.86
CA ALA A 9 54.50 13.07 -39.79
C ALA A 9 54.36 14.59 -39.93
N THR A 10 54.02 15.06 -41.13
CA THR A 10 53.63 16.45 -41.36
C THR A 10 52.28 16.70 -40.69
N ALA A 11 52.29 17.35 -39.53
CA ALA A 11 51.08 17.92 -38.94
C ALA A 11 50.58 19.02 -39.87
N PHE A 12 49.55 18.73 -40.67
CA PHE A 12 48.81 19.75 -41.38
C PHE A 12 48.04 20.54 -40.31
N PRO A 13 48.31 21.85 -40.11
CA PRO A 13 47.47 22.66 -39.26
C PRO A 13 46.08 22.66 -39.88
N SER A 14 45.11 22.14 -39.16
CA SER A 14 43.70 22.28 -39.50
C SER A 14 43.38 23.77 -39.39
N PHE A 15 43.44 24.47 -40.52
CA PHE A 15 42.90 25.82 -40.61
C PHE A 15 41.39 25.68 -40.40
N LEU A 16 40.91 26.14 -39.24
CA LEU A 16 39.49 26.40 -39.06
C LEU A 16 39.12 27.45 -40.11
N GLU A 17 38.32 27.06 -41.10
CA GLU A 17 37.79 27.99 -42.08
C GLU A 17 37.01 29.07 -41.32
N ALA A 18 37.30 30.34 -41.62
CA ALA A 18 36.58 31.45 -41.03
C ALA A 18 35.12 31.37 -41.51
N VAL A 19 34.19 31.40 -40.56
CA VAL A 19 32.75 31.47 -40.85
C VAL A 19 32.36 32.91 -41.12
N ILE A 20 31.53 33.13 -42.14
CA ILE A 20 30.98 34.43 -42.49
C ILE A 20 29.77 34.71 -41.58
N CYS A 21 29.74 35.87 -40.92
CA CYS A 21 28.71 36.23 -39.95
C CYS A 21 27.93 37.45 -40.41
N GLN A 22 26.63 37.51 -40.09
CA GLN A 22 25.89 38.77 -40.18
C GLN A 22 26.33 39.71 -39.06
N THR A 23 26.50 40.99 -39.39
CA THR A 23 26.66 42.05 -38.38
C THR A 23 25.55 43.07 -38.47
N CYS A 24 24.98 43.41 -37.32
CA CYS A 24 24.05 44.52 -37.15
C CYS A 24 23.87 44.88 -35.68
N VAL A 25 23.40 46.10 -35.42
CA VAL A 25 22.89 46.52 -34.12
C VAL A 25 21.53 47.15 -34.36
N GLU A 26 20.54 46.68 -33.64
CA GLU A 26 19.14 47.04 -33.81
C GLU A 26 18.52 47.42 -32.47
N THR A 27 17.67 48.42 -32.49
CA THR A 27 16.79 48.77 -31.38
C THR A 27 15.35 48.77 -31.92
N ASN A 28 14.49 47.91 -31.39
CA ASN A 28 13.05 47.85 -31.70
C ASN A 28 12.62 47.40 -33.13
N GLY A 29 13.27 46.45 -33.80
CA GLY A 29 12.57 45.60 -34.79
C GLY A 29 13.06 45.51 -36.24
N ALA A 30 14.16 46.13 -36.68
CA ALA A 30 14.83 45.70 -37.93
C ALA A 30 16.34 46.05 -38.03
N CYS A 31 17.18 45.06 -38.38
CA CYS A 31 18.58 45.25 -38.74
C CYS A 31 18.66 45.97 -40.10
N LEU A 32 18.83 47.29 -40.07
CA LEU A 32 18.79 48.15 -41.26
C LEU A 32 20.04 48.06 -42.14
N LYS A 33 21.14 47.49 -41.65
CA LYS A 33 22.39 47.29 -42.41
C LYS A 33 23.01 45.95 -42.06
N PHE A 34 23.26 45.15 -43.09
CA PHE A 34 24.05 43.93 -43.01
C PHE A 34 25.45 44.26 -43.52
N GLN A 35 26.45 43.97 -42.71
CA GLN A 35 27.82 43.84 -43.17
C GLN A 35 28.31 42.45 -42.77
N ASP A 36 28.96 41.77 -43.70
CA ASP A 36 29.54 40.47 -43.44
C ASP A 36 30.91 40.62 -42.78
N CYS A 37 31.20 39.75 -41.82
CA CYS A 37 32.55 39.63 -41.28
C CYS A 37 32.94 38.16 -41.09
N GLY A 38 34.23 37.85 -41.29
CA GLY A 38 34.77 36.50 -41.10
C GLY A 38 35.50 36.35 -39.77
N ASN A 39 35.16 35.35 -38.96
CA ASN A 39 35.89 34.96 -37.75
C ASN A 39 35.58 33.50 -37.38
N ASN A 40 36.13 33.00 -36.27
CA ASN A 40 35.91 31.63 -35.82
C ASN A 40 34.46 31.35 -35.37
N TYR A 41 33.74 32.39 -34.91
CA TYR A 41 32.37 32.28 -34.43
C TYR A 41 31.52 33.49 -34.83
N CYS A 42 30.24 33.25 -35.06
CA CYS A 42 29.21 34.27 -35.09
C CYS A 42 28.48 34.33 -33.75
N ILE A 43 28.01 35.53 -33.38
CA ILE A 43 27.14 35.73 -32.24
C ILE A 43 25.85 36.43 -32.67
N TYR A 44 24.73 35.90 -32.19
CA TYR A 44 23.44 36.57 -32.07
C TYR A 44 23.26 36.90 -30.58
N GLU A 45 22.92 38.14 -30.28
CA GLU A 45 22.65 38.64 -28.93
C GLU A 45 21.36 39.44 -28.97
N LYS A 46 20.35 39.05 -28.21
CA LYS A 46 19.15 39.85 -27.98
C LYS A 46 19.01 40.11 -26.49
N ILE A 47 19.02 41.39 -26.13
CA ILE A 47 18.96 41.88 -24.75
C ILE A 47 17.66 42.66 -24.60
N THR A 48 16.79 42.20 -23.71
CA THR A 48 15.55 42.88 -23.34
C THR A 48 15.69 43.45 -21.93
N SER A 49 15.59 44.77 -21.80
CA SER A 49 15.38 45.50 -20.55
C SER A 49 13.91 45.96 -20.44
N ASP A 50 13.51 46.53 -19.31
CA ASP A 50 12.11 46.88 -18.99
C ASP A 50 11.38 47.75 -20.03
N SER A 51 12.09 48.43 -20.93
CA SER A 51 11.49 49.27 -21.98
C SER A 51 12.14 49.16 -23.36
N GLN A 52 13.19 48.33 -23.51
CA GLN A 52 13.97 48.29 -24.74
C GLN A 52 14.42 46.87 -25.06
N THR A 53 14.33 46.50 -26.35
CA THR A 53 14.99 45.30 -26.86
C THR A 53 16.05 45.70 -27.88
N VAL A 54 17.28 45.26 -27.63
CA VAL A 54 18.43 45.45 -28.51
C VAL A 54 18.82 44.10 -29.08
N VAL A 55 18.93 44.02 -30.41
CA VAL A 55 19.48 42.84 -31.09
C VAL A 55 20.82 43.23 -31.68
N ARG A 56 21.85 42.45 -31.40
CA ARG A 56 23.20 42.61 -31.91
C ARG A 56 23.63 41.30 -32.56
N LYS A 57 24.14 41.41 -33.78
CA LYS A 57 24.83 40.34 -34.48
C LYS A 57 26.26 40.78 -34.74
N SER A 58 27.23 39.92 -34.49
CA SER A 58 28.63 40.20 -34.79
C SER A 58 29.46 38.93 -34.97
N CYS A 59 30.67 39.04 -35.48
CA CYS A 59 31.70 38.01 -35.37
C CYS A 59 32.44 38.11 -34.03
N GLN A 60 32.92 36.97 -33.53
CA GLN A 60 33.63 36.84 -32.27
C GLN A 60 34.78 35.82 -32.42
N ALA A 61 35.91 36.07 -31.74
CA ALA A 61 37.05 35.15 -31.75
C ALA A 61 36.92 34.00 -30.73
N ALA A 62 36.21 34.22 -29.62
CA ALA A 62 36.01 33.25 -28.55
C ALA A 62 34.71 32.44 -28.74
N SER A 63 34.64 31.25 -28.14
CA SER A 63 33.41 30.43 -28.06
C SER A 63 32.56 30.73 -26.82
N SER A 64 32.83 31.84 -26.10
CA SER A 64 32.21 32.14 -24.81
C SER A 64 31.51 33.50 -24.78
N TYR A 65 30.42 33.60 -24.02
CA TYR A 65 29.72 34.85 -23.75
C TYR A 65 29.67 35.14 -22.25
N ARG A 66 29.91 36.38 -21.83
CA ARG A 66 29.85 36.82 -20.43
C ARG A 66 28.64 37.72 -20.23
N PHE A 67 27.77 37.33 -19.30
CA PHE A 67 26.59 38.12 -18.91
C PHE A 67 26.97 39.28 -17.97
N ASP A 68 26.06 40.22 -17.76
CA ASP A 68 26.24 41.38 -16.87
C ASP A 68 26.46 41.01 -15.39
N ASP A 69 25.93 39.87 -14.95
CA ASP A 69 26.17 39.29 -13.62
C ASP A 69 27.58 38.66 -13.46
N GLY A 70 28.43 38.73 -14.49
CA GLY A 70 29.79 38.22 -14.52
C GLY A 70 29.93 36.75 -14.87
N SER A 71 28.82 36.00 -14.94
CA SER A 71 28.82 34.59 -15.32
C SER A 71 29.11 34.39 -16.81
N VAL A 72 29.54 33.18 -17.19
CA VAL A 72 30.00 32.86 -18.55
C VAL A 72 29.30 31.61 -19.08
N THR A 73 28.91 31.61 -20.36
CA THR A 73 28.50 30.42 -21.10
C THR A 73 29.49 30.11 -22.22
N GLN A 74 29.66 28.83 -22.55
CA GLN A 74 30.53 28.33 -23.63
C GLN A 74 29.76 27.45 -24.63
N LEU A 75 28.42 27.47 -24.58
CA LEU A 75 27.60 26.67 -25.47
C LEU A 75 27.58 27.30 -26.87
N THR A 76 27.99 26.53 -27.88
CA THR A 76 27.96 26.92 -29.29
C THR A 76 26.86 26.18 -30.06
N ASN A 77 26.49 26.72 -31.23
CA ASN A 77 25.49 26.22 -32.17
C ASN A 77 24.09 26.04 -31.56
N ARG A 78 23.78 26.80 -30.49
CA ARG A 78 22.52 26.68 -29.74
C ARG A 78 22.08 28.03 -29.19
N CYS A 79 20.78 28.19 -29.04
CA CYS A 79 20.17 29.33 -28.38
C CYS A 79 20.11 29.18 -26.88
N ILE A 80 20.46 30.25 -26.18
CA ILE A 80 20.52 30.34 -24.73
C ILE A 80 19.63 31.49 -24.32
N ARG A 81 18.57 31.20 -23.57
CA ARG A 81 17.76 32.23 -22.91
C ARG A 81 18.16 32.32 -21.46
N ARG A 82 18.42 33.53 -20.97
CA ARG A 82 18.81 33.77 -19.59
C ARG A 82 18.21 35.06 -19.08
N ARG A 83 17.84 35.11 -17.80
CA ARG A 83 17.46 36.36 -17.13
C ARG A 83 18.49 36.66 -16.04
N THR A 84 18.91 37.90 -15.93
CA THR A 84 19.72 38.43 -14.84
C THR A 84 18.91 39.49 -14.11
N ALA A 85 19.50 40.14 -13.10
CA ALA A 85 18.82 41.19 -12.34
C ALA A 85 18.36 42.37 -13.21
N THR A 86 19.06 42.62 -14.33
CA THR A 86 18.88 43.81 -15.17
C THR A 86 18.36 43.52 -16.57
N HIS A 87 18.55 42.30 -17.09
CA HIS A 87 18.24 41.99 -18.49
C HIS A 87 17.72 40.57 -18.70
N ALA A 88 16.95 40.37 -19.77
CA ALA A 88 16.68 39.08 -20.36
C ALA A 88 17.47 38.92 -21.66
N TYR A 89 18.34 37.92 -21.72
CA TYR A 89 19.21 37.59 -22.83
C TYR A 89 18.65 36.43 -23.65
N GLU A 90 18.83 36.50 -24.96
CA GLU A 90 18.69 35.42 -25.93
C GLU A 90 19.95 35.42 -26.82
N ILE A 91 20.87 34.49 -26.55
CA ILE A 91 22.22 34.43 -27.13
C ILE A 91 22.39 33.16 -27.94
N LYS A 92 23.02 33.25 -29.11
CA LYS A 92 23.54 32.09 -29.86
C LYS A 92 24.95 32.40 -30.33
N ILE A 93 25.93 31.63 -29.87
CA ILE A 93 27.27 31.60 -30.48
C ILE A 93 27.26 30.42 -31.44
N CYS A 94 27.74 30.56 -32.67
CA CYS A 94 27.74 29.46 -33.64
C CYS A 94 28.91 29.54 -34.61
N ASN A 95 29.26 28.41 -35.21
CA ASN A 95 30.34 28.25 -36.19
C ASN A 95 30.09 27.05 -37.13
N ASP A 96 28.85 26.60 -37.22
CA ASP A 96 28.42 25.43 -37.98
C ASP A 96 28.04 25.74 -39.44
N ALA A 97 27.77 27.00 -39.76
CA ALA A 97 27.49 27.47 -41.11
C ALA A 97 27.75 28.98 -41.24
N ASP A 98 27.94 29.43 -42.47
CA ASP A 98 27.87 30.87 -42.79
C ASP A 98 26.49 31.42 -42.42
N HIS A 99 26.49 32.61 -41.85
CA HIS A 99 25.34 33.34 -41.34
C HIS A 99 24.54 32.54 -40.28
N CYS A 100 25.15 31.61 -39.54
CA CYS A 100 24.49 30.83 -38.50
C CYS A 100 23.86 31.68 -37.38
N ASN A 101 24.24 32.97 -37.25
CA ASN A 101 23.68 33.95 -36.33
C ASN A 101 22.51 34.77 -36.91
N GLU A 102 21.92 34.35 -38.03
CA GLU A 102 20.79 35.02 -38.65
C GLU A 102 19.59 35.13 -37.72
N ASP A 103 19.32 34.08 -36.95
CA ASP A 103 18.28 34.10 -35.92
C ASP A 103 18.69 33.17 -34.78
N CYS A 104 18.19 33.49 -33.60
CA CYS A 104 18.18 32.56 -32.49
C CYS A 104 16.91 31.70 -32.52
N GLN A 105 16.68 31.03 -33.65
CA GLN A 105 15.68 29.97 -33.67
C GLN A 105 16.22 28.79 -32.87
N LEU A 106 15.37 28.29 -31.99
CA LEU A 106 15.56 26.97 -31.41
C LEU A 106 15.34 25.99 -32.56
N VAL A 107 16.43 25.59 -33.22
CA VAL A 107 16.37 24.74 -34.42
C VAL A 107 15.92 23.33 -34.01
N GLY A 108 14.70 22.96 -34.41
CA GLY A 108 14.39 21.67 -35.06
C GLY A 108 14.30 20.38 -34.25
N ASP A 109 14.79 20.29 -33.01
CA ASP A 109 14.60 19.12 -32.11
C ASP A 109 13.69 19.45 -30.89
N ASP A 110 12.99 20.59 -30.98
CA ASP A 110 12.26 21.27 -29.91
C ASP A 110 10.98 20.57 -29.41
N ALA A 111 10.51 19.51 -30.06
CA ALA A 111 9.36 18.75 -29.54
C ALA A 111 9.63 18.20 -28.12
N ASN A 112 10.90 18.05 -27.76
CA ASN A 112 11.33 17.49 -26.48
C ASN A 112 12.09 18.46 -25.57
N LEU A 113 12.27 19.73 -25.94
CA LEU A 113 12.80 20.70 -24.98
C LEU A 113 11.69 21.08 -23.99
N ARG A 114 12.05 21.08 -22.71
CA ARG A 114 11.20 21.49 -21.59
C ARG A 114 11.70 22.80 -21.04
N ARG A 115 10.78 23.70 -20.72
CA ARG A 115 11.06 24.90 -19.96
C ARG A 115 11.18 24.52 -18.50
N CYS A 116 12.37 24.59 -17.93
CA CYS A 116 12.66 24.18 -16.57
C CYS A 116 12.80 25.38 -15.63
N MET A 117 12.57 25.20 -14.34
CA MET A 117 13.03 26.16 -13.35
C MET A 117 14.55 26.12 -13.27
N GLN A 118 15.18 27.28 -13.17
CA GLN A 118 16.62 27.43 -12.93
C GLN A 118 16.81 28.27 -11.68
N CYS A 119 17.61 27.82 -10.72
CA CYS A 119 17.92 28.59 -9.51
C CYS A 119 19.02 27.92 -8.68
N THR A 120 19.58 28.67 -7.74
CA THR A 120 20.23 28.12 -6.55
C THR A 120 19.79 28.94 -5.34
N GLY A 121 19.24 28.29 -4.31
CA GLY A 121 18.70 28.94 -3.12
C GLY A 121 18.71 28.05 -1.88
N GLN A 122 18.33 28.60 -0.73
CA GLN A 122 18.17 27.86 0.53
C GLN A 122 16.74 27.38 0.74
N THR A 123 15.77 28.07 0.14
CA THR A 123 14.35 27.75 0.24
C THR A 123 13.75 27.52 -1.15
N ASP A 124 12.66 26.74 -1.24
CA ASP A 124 11.95 26.57 -2.50
C ASP A 124 11.38 27.91 -3.01
N ALA A 125 11.10 28.86 -2.11
CA ALA A 125 10.63 30.21 -2.42
C ALA A 125 11.66 31.07 -3.18
N GLU A 126 12.95 30.88 -2.92
CA GLU A 126 14.03 31.55 -3.67
C GLU A 126 14.19 31.00 -5.09
N CYS A 127 13.51 29.89 -5.40
CA CYS A 127 13.63 29.14 -6.64
C CYS A 127 12.46 29.36 -7.62
N TYR A 128 11.79 30.51 -7.53
CA TYR A 128 10.76 30.95 -8.47
C TYR A 128 11.24 32.21 -9.20
N GLY A 129 11.55 32.12 -10.49
CA GLY A 129 11.76 33.32 -11.32
C GLY A 129 12.64 33.13 -12.55
N GLU A 130 13.66 32.27 -12.45
CA GLU A 130 14.55 31.97 -13.57
C GLU A 130 14.11 30.67 -14.28
N THR A 131 14.25 30.67 -15.60
CA THR A 131 13.87 29.53 -16.44
C THR A 131 14.95 29.22 -17.45
N CYS A 132 15.14 27.94 -17.76
CA CYS A 132 15.99 27.51 -18.86
C CYS A 132 15.31 26.45 -19.73
N TYR A 133 15.96 26.05 -20.81
CA TYR A 133 15.43 25.06 -21.75
C TYR A 133 16.42 23.91 -21.90
N GLY A 134 15.94 22.67 -21.74
CA GLY A 134 16.73 21.46 -21.96
C GLY A 134 15.83 20.25 -22.17
N LYS A 135 16.40 19.12 -22.64
CA LYS A 135 15.63 17.88 -22.80
C LYS A 135 15.06 17.37 -21.48
N TYR A 136 15.77 17.64 -20.38
CA TYR A 136 15.37 17.28 -19.04
C TYR A 136 15.47 18.47 -18.09
N CYS A 137 14.59 18.54 -17.12
CA CYS A 137 14.70 19.44 -15.98
C CYS A 137 15.30 18.72 -14.78
N THR A 138 16.17 19.40 -14.04
CA THR A 138 16.85 18.85 -12.87
C THR A 138 16.43 19.57 -11.59
N TYR A 139 16.28 18.81 -10.51
CA TYR A 139 16.10 19.29 -9.15
C TYR A 139 17.12 18.57 -8.26
N GLU A 140 17.85 19.33 -7.45
CA GLU A 140 18.75 18.83 -6.42
C GLU A 140 18.46 19.60 -5.13
N LYS A 141 18.21 18.90 -4.02
CA LYS A 141 18.15 19.47 -2.68
C LYS A 141 19.11 18.71 -1.78
N THR A 142 19.94 19.44 -1.05
CA THR A 142 20.86 18.89 -0.04
C THR A 142 20.57 19.54 1.30
N THR A 143 20.67 18.76 2.38
CA THR A 143 20.44 19.20 3.75
C THR A 143 21.59 18.71 4.61
N THR A 144 22.35 19.64 5.18
CA THR A 144 23.48 19.35 6.08
C THR A 144 23.25 20.09 7.39
N GLY A 145 22.96 19.35 8.47
CA GLY A 145 22.45 19.96 9.71
C GLY A 145 21.15 20.73 9.46
N ASN A 146 21.13 22.02 9.80
CA ASN A 146 19.98 22.92 9.59
C ASN A 146 20.07 23.75 8.30
N GLN A 147 21.08 23.51 7.45
CA GLN A 147 21.25 24.24 6.20
C GLN A 147 20.70 23.44 5.03
N HIS A 148 19.87 24.10 4.22
CA HIS A 148 19.35 23.55 2.97
C HIS A 148 19.99 24.27 1.79
N ARG A 149 20.25 23.53 0.71
CA ARG A 149 20.63 24.07 -0.59
C ARG A 149 19.83 23.37 -1.67
N ILE A 150 19.09 24.15 -2.43
CA ILE A 150 18.29 23.74 -3.58
C ILE A 150 18.96 24.27 -4.84
N LYS A 151 19.03 23.44 -5.87
CA LYS A 151 19.49 23.78 -7.20
C LYS A 151 18.52 23.20 -8.21
N LYS A 152 17.95 24.05 -9.04
CA LYS A 152 17.09 23.66 -10.17
C LYS A 152 17.79 24.06 -11.46
N GLY A 153 17.63 23.28 -12.51
CA GLY A 153 18.17 23.61 -13.82
C GLY A 153 17.61 22.75 -14.94
N CYS A 154 18.31 22.75 -16.05
CA CYS A 154 18.03 21.93 -17.21
C CYS A 154 19.32 21.24 -17.66
N THR A 155 19.16 20.09 -18.26
CA THR A 155 20.25 19.32 -18.87
C THR A 155 19.77 18.69 -20.17
N ASN A 156 20.72 18.34 -21.04
CA ASN A 156 20.44 17.52 -22.22
C ASN A 156 20.85 16.06 -22.02
N GLU A 157 21.49 15.76 -20.89
CA GLU A 157 21.89 14.43 -20.50
C GLU A 157 20.78 13.80 -19.66
N ASN A 158 20.45 12.54 -19.93
CA ASN A 158 19.44 11.80 -19.16
C ASN A 158 19.98 11.30 -17.81
N TRP A 159 20.94 12.01 -17.22
CA TRP A 159 21.53 11.62 -15.95
C TRP A 159 21.88 12.83 -15.09
N LEU A 160 21.92 12.60 -13.78
CA LEU A 160 22.29 13.59 -12.76
C LEU A 160 23.23 12.94 -11.74
N LEU A 161 24.41 13.52 -11.53
CA LEU A 161 25.36 13.03 -10.52
C LEU A 161 24.93 13.47 -9.12
N MET A 162 24.64 12.51 -8.25
CA MET A 162 24.19 12.74 -6.88
C MET A 162 25.36 12.85 -5.89
N PRO A 163 25.16 13.42 -4.69
CA PRO A 163 26.21 13.58 -3.66
C PRO A 163 26.85 12.27 -3.16
N ASN A 164 26.27 11.12 -3.48
CA ASN A 164 26.82 9.79 -3.17
C ASN A 164 27.68 9.21 -4.31
N ASN A 165 28.06 10.02 -5.31
CA ASN A 165 28.75 9.62 -6.54
C ASN A 165 27.98 8.59 -7.41
N GLN A 166 26.66 8.45 -7.21
CA GLN A 166 25.82 7.66 -8.11
C GLN A 166 25.11 8.56 -9.14
N TYR A 167 24.75 7.98 -10.27
CA TYR A 167 24.02 8.66 -11.33
C TYR A 167 22.53 8.31 -11.23
N LEU A 168 21.68 9.30 -11.05
CA LEU A 168 20.23 9.18 -11.26
C LEU A 168 19.99 9.16 -12.77
N ARG A 169 19.43 8.08 -13.31
CA ARG A 169 19.19 7.90 -14.77
C ARG A 169 17.72 7.79 -15.15
N GLU A 170 16.86 7.52 -14.18
CA GLU A 170 15.42 7.37 -14.41
C GLU A 170 14.75 8.73 -14.36
N ALA A 171 14.17 9.15 -15.48
CA ALA A 171 13.38 10.37 -15.57
C ALA A 171 12.05 10.21 -14.81
N ASN A 172 11.56 11.33 -14.30
CA ASN A 172 10.29 11.49 -13.58
C ASN A 172 10.24 10.76 -12.23
N MET A 173 11.40 10.33 -11.71
CA MET A 173 11.54 9.75 -10.37
C MET A 173 12.34 10.66 -9.45
N CYS A 174 11.88 10.76 -8.20
CA CYS A 174 12.57 11.49 -7.14
C CYS A 174 13.31 10.49 -6.26
N GLU A 175 14.64 10.52 -6.32
CA GLU A 175 15.49 9.77 -5.41
C GLU A 175 15.81 10.60 -4.17
N ALA A 176 15.92 9.95 -3.02
CA ALA A 176 16.35 10.59 -1.78
C ALA A 176 17.13 9.62 -0.92
N GLY A 177 18.16 10.12 -0.23
CA GLY A 177 19.05 9.32 0.61
C GLY A 177 19.90 10.17 1.54
N ILE A 178 20.89 9.53 2.19
CA ILE A 178 21.86 10.18 3.06
C ILE A 178 23.26 9.75 2.61
N SER A 179 24.16 10.71 2.40
CA SER A 179 25.57 10.49 2.05
C SER A 179 26.44 11.34 2.95
N GLN A 180 27.35 10.72 3.71
CA GLN A 180 28.32 11.42 4.57
C GLN A 180 27.69 12.46 5.54
N GLY A 181 26.48 12.18 6.05
CA GLY A 181 25.76 13.11 6.95
C GLY A 181 24.97 14.21 6.24
N THR A 182 24.97 14.26 4.90
CA THR A 182 24.12 15.13 4.09
C THR A 182 22.94 14.33 3.56
N ALA A 183 21.72 14.71 3.94
CA ALA A 183 20.51 14.20 3.29
C ALA A 183 20.35 14.87 1.92
N TYR A 184 19.94 14.12 0.91
CA TYR A 184 19.73 14.65 -0.43
C TYR A 184 18.39 14.17 -1.02
N SER A 185 17.81 14.98 -1.91
CA SER A 185 16.78 14.57 -2.85
C SER A 185 17.10 15.10 -4.25
N ALA A 186 16.91 14.26 -5.27
CA ALA A 186 17.27 14.56 -6.64
C ALA A 186 16.20 14.02 -7.61
N LYS A 187 15.87 14.81 -8.63
CA LYS A 187 14.94 14.43 -9.71
C LYS A 187 15.48 14.92 -11.04
N ILE A 188 15.39 14.08 -12.06
CA ILE A 188 15.48 14.46 -13.47
C ILE A 188 14.11 14.17 -14.10
N CYS A 189 13.59 15.02 -14.97
CA CYS A 189 12.26 14.83 -15.56
C CYS A 189 12.11 15.42 -16.96
N ASP A 190 11.19 14.84 -17.72
CA ASP A 190 10.86 15.18 -19.10
C ASP A 190 9.34 15.15 -19.37
N ASP A 191 8.52 14.96 -18.33
CA ASP A 191 7.06 14.86 -18.38
C ASP A 191 6.31 16.20 -18.58
N GLY A 192 7.02 17.33 -18.63
CA GLY A 192 6.44 18.62 -18.98
C GLY A 192 7.30 19.83 -18.62
N ASP A 193 6.79 21.00 -18.96
CA ASP A 193 7.39 22.27 -18.53
C ASP A 193 7.30 22.39 -17.00
N TYR A 194 8.38 22.85 -16.40
CA TYR A 194 8.56 23.08 -14.96
C TYR A 194 8.39 21.82 -14.11
N CYS A 195 8.61 20.63 -14.69
CA CYS A 195 8.51 19.37 -13.97
C CYS A 195 9.49 19.23 -12.78
N ASN A 196 10.54 20.06 -12.75
CA ASN A 196 11.49 20.17 -11.66
C ASN A 196 11.07 21.18 -10.57
N ASN A 197 9.79 21.58 -10.50
CA ASN A 197 9.32 22.51 -9.49
C ASN A 197 9.57 21.97 -8.06
N PHE A 198 9.37 20.68 -7.84
CA PHE A 198 9.65 20.01 -6.58
C PHE A 198 10.04 18.55 -6.81
N CYS A 199 10.97 18.04 -6.00
CA CYS A 199 11.20 16.62 -5.82
C CYS A 199 10.44 16.21 -4.57
N ALA A 200 9.12 16.12 -4.71
CA ALA A 200 8.40 15.23 -3.83
C ALA A 200 8.79 13.85 -4.34
N ARG A 201 9.31 12.97 -3.46
CA ARG A 201 8.92 11.58 -3.63
C ARG A 201 7.41 11.66 -3.83
N PRO A 202 6.79 11.04 -4.85
CA PRO A 202 5.36 10.79 -4.72
C PRO A 202 5.20 10.31 -3.29
N LEU A 203 4.46 11.06 -2.45
CA LEU A 203 4.02 10.52 -1.17
C LEU A 203 3.50 9.16 -1.61
N PRO A 204 4.15 8.06 -1.22
CA PRO A 204 3.87 6.79 -1.84
C PRO A 204 2.36 6.66 -1.78
N PRO A 205 1.68 6.55 -2.93
CA PRO A 205 0.32 7.04 -3.16
C PRO A 205 -0.57 6.56 -2.02
N THR A 206 -0.80 7.40 -0.98
CA THR A 206 -1.24 6.96 0.36
C THR A 206 -1.00 5.48 0.55
N GLN A 207 0.28 5.06 0.56
CA GLN A 207 0.69 3.68 0.34
C GLN A 207 -0.24 2.83 1.16
N ASN A 208 -1.15 2.09 0.50
CA ASN A 208 -2.16 1.32 1.20
C ASN A 208 -1.38 0.54 2.25
N THR A 209 -1.53 0.90 3.53
CA THR A 209 -0.75 0.27 4.58
C THR A 209 -1.19 -1.18 4.57
N LEU A 210 -0.33 -2.05 4.03
CA LEU A 210 -0.67 -3.44 3.83
C LEU A 210 -0.54 -4.11 5.18
N THR A 211 -1.57 -4.83 5.57
CA THR A 211 -1.48 -5.82 6.64
C THR A 211 -0.90 -7.08 6.04
N CYS A 212 0.29 -7.48 6.49
CA CYS A 212 0.97 -8.69 6.03
C CYS A 212 0.99 -9.73 7.15
N GLY A 213 0.91 -11.01 6.77
CA GLY A 213 1.18 -12.11 7.70
C GLY A 213 2.67 -12.20 8.00
N VAL A 214 3.01 -12.40 9.28
CA VAL A 214 4.38 -12.66 9.74
C VAL A 214 4.47 -14.10 10.19
N CYS A 215 5.45 -14.83 9.68
CA CYS A 215 5.77 -16.18 10.16
C CYS A 215 7.22 -16.53 9.82
N SER A 216 7.78 -17.48 10.56
CA SER A 216 9.09 -18.08 10.26
C SER A 216 9.02 -19.56 10.62
N ALA A 217 9.13 -20.45 9.64
CA ALA A 217 8.95 -21.88 9.81
C ALA A 217 9.97 -22.72 9.02
N GLN A 218 10.15 -23.97 9.44
CA GLN A 218 11.04 -24.96 8.80
C GLN A 218 10.35 -25.82 7.73
N ASN A 219 9.14 -25.43 7.33
CA ASN A 219 8.45 -25.93 6.16
C ASN A 219 7.31 -24.96 5.78
N VAL A 220 6.78 -25.09 4.57
CA VAL A 220 5.72 -24.21 4.04
C VAL A 220 4.41 -24.37 4.81
N ARG A 221 4.10 -25.59 5.28
CA ARG A 221 2.82 -25.89 5.93
C ARG A 221 2.69 -25.24 7.31
N ASP A 222 3.79 -25.07 8.01
CA ASP A 222 3.84 -24.53 9.36
C ASP A 222 3.92 -22.99 9.38
N CYS A 223 4.14 -22.34 8.22
CA CYS A 223 4.14 -20.87 8.11
C CYS A 223 2.71 -20.33 8.00
N SER A 224 1.87 -20.66 8.98
CA SER A 224 0.61 -19.97 9.21
C SER A 224 0.91 -18.68 9.96
N PRO A 225 0.42 -17.50 9.52
CA PRO A 225 0.73 -16.24 10.17
C PRO A 225 0.18 -16.24 11.61
N ASP A 226 1.07 -16.20 12.60
CA ASP A 226 0.74 -16.07 14.02
C ASP A 226 0.62 -14.60 14.45
N ARG A 227 1.23 -13.71 13.66
CA ARG A 227 1.28 -12.27 13.86
C ARG A 227 1.07 -11.52 12.55
N TYR A 228 0.75 -10.24 12.69
CA TYR A 228 0.54 -9.34 11.57
C TYR A 228 1.44 -8.11 11.72
N CYS A 229 1.90 -7.57 10.61
CA CYS A 229 2.63 -6.31 10.56
C CYS A 229 1.99 -5.38 9.52
N GLN A 230 2.34 -4.09 9.60
CA GLN A 230 1.91 -3.07 8.65
C GLN A 230 3.13 -2.54 7.90
N GLY A 231 3.04 -2.49 6.57
CA GLY A 231 4.14 -2.00 5.72
C GLY A 231 3.68 -1.66 4.31
N ALA A 232 4.61 -1.09 3.55
CA ALA A 232 4.40 -0.74 2.15
C ALA A 232 4.29 -1.95 1.21
N TYR A 233 4.97 -3.03 1.58
CA TYR A 233 5.06 -4.27 0.82
C TYR A 233 4.97 -5.46 1.77
N CYS A 234 4.35 -6.56 1.31
CA CYS A 234 4.47 -7.85 1.94
C CYS A 234 5.57 -8.66 1.26
N VAL A 235 6.33 -9.42 2.04
CA VAL A 235 7.45 -10.23 1.57
C VAL A 235 7.22 -11.68 1.93
N TYR A 236 7.32 -12.56 0.95
CA TYR A 236 7.47 -13.99 1.13
C TYR A 236 8.89 -14.37 0.72
N GLU A 237 9.56 -15.14 1.57
CA GLU A 237 10.88 -15.70 1.28
C GLU A 237 10.92 -17.17 1.66
N ARG A 238 11.25 -18.02 0.70
CA ARG A 238 11.53 -19.44 0.91
C ARG A 238 12.96 -19.74 0.52
N VAL A 239 13.67 -20.47 1.37
CA VAL A 239 15.05 -20.93 1.15
C VAL A 239 15.06 -22.44 1.19
N ASP A 240 15.48 -23.07 0.09
CA ASP A 240 15.67 -24.51 -0.02
C ASP A 240 17.17 -24.83 -0.03
N THR A 241 17.65 -25.47 1.05
CA THR A 241 19.06 -25.85 1.24
C THR A 241 19.14 -27.34 1.54
N LEU A 242 19.71 -28.14 0.63
CA LEU A 242 19.91 -29.59 0.82
C LEU A 242 18.62 -30.35 1.24
N GLY A 243 17.47 -29.93 0.71
CA GLY A 243 16.16 -30.53 1.04
C GLY A 243 15.53 -30.01 2.34
N GLN A 244 16.22 -29.16 3.10
CA GLN A 244 15.61 -28.37 4.18
C GLN A 244 14.98 -27.11 3.59
N VAL A 245 13.75 -26.81 4.02
CA VAL A 245 12.99 -25.65 3.55
C VAL A 245 12.81 -24.70 4.71
N ARG A 246 13.18 -23.43 4.55
CA ARG A 246 12.87 -22.36 5.51
C ARG A 246 11.95 -21.36 4.84
N VAL A 247 10.82 -21.04 5.46
CA VAL A 247 9.88 -20.02 4.95
C VAL A 247 9.79 -18.89 5.95
N GLU A 248 9.81 -17.66 5.45
CA GLU A 248 9.68 -16.44 6.21
C GLU A 248 8.70 -15.50 5.50
N ARG A 249 7.78 -14.92 6.26
CA ARG A 249 6.90 -13.83 5.79
C ARG A 249 7.09 -12.61 6.67
N ARG A 250 7.17 -11.42 6.08
CA ARG A 250 7.41 -10.15 6.79
C ARG A 250 6.90 -8.94 6.01
N CYS A 251 6.86 -7.79 6.65
CA CYS A 251 6.65 -6.49 5.99
C CYS A 251 7.97 -5.90 5.51
N SER A 252 7.90 -5.07 4.47
CA SER A 252 9.01 -4.27 3.98
C SER A 252 8.54 -2.87 3.60
N ASP A 253 9.39 -1.88 3.82
CA ASP A 253 9.21 -0.52 3.31
C ASP A 253 9.85 -0.33 1.92
N GLN A 254 10.57 -1.35 1.44
CA GLN A 254 11.27 -1.34 0.16
C GLN A 254 10.58 -2.27 -0.86
N PRO A 255 10.51 -1.87 -2.14
CA PRO A 255 9.93 -2.69 -3.22
C PRO A 255 10.81 -3.88 -3.64
N TYR A 256 11.89 -4.16 -2.90
CA TYR A 256 12.83 -5.23 -3.20
C TYR A 256 13.39 -5.86 -1.93
N ILE A 257 13.97 -7.05 -2.08
CA ILE A 257 14.82 -7.70 -1.08
C ILE A 257 16.23 -7.89 -1.66
N GLN A 258 17.24 -7.71 -0.82
CA GLN A 258 18.63 -7.98 -1.18
C GLN A 258 18.98 -9.43 -0.87
N PHE A 259 19.46 -10.17 -1.88
CA PHE A 259 19.98 -11.52 -1.75
C PHE A 259 21.37 -11.50 -1.07
N PRO A 260 21.82 -12.64 -0.48
CA PRO A 260 23.14 -12.72 0.17
C PRO A 260 24.35 -12.41 -0.72
N ASP A 261 24.20 -12.56 -2.04
CA ASP A 261 25.22 -12.20 -3.03
C ASP A 261 25.26 -10.67 -3.33
N GLY A 262 24.45 -9.87 -2.63
CA GLY A 262 24.35 -8.42 -2.77
C GLY A 262 23.40 -7.95 -3.87
N SER A 263 22.92 -8.86 -4.73
CA SER A 263 21.96 -8.54 -5.78
C SER A 263 20.56 -8.28 -5.19
N ARG A 264 19.66 -7.63 -5.95
CA ARG A 264 18.30 -7.31 -5.50
C ARG A 264 17.26 -8.11 -6.28
N SER A 265 16.07 -8.30 -5.70
CA SER A 265 14.89 -8.69 -6.47
C SER A 265 14.54 -7.55 -7.44
N GLN A 266 14.08 -7.90 -8.62
CA GLN A 266 13.86 -6.96 -9.73
C GLN A 266 12.38 -6.64 -9.95
N THR A 267 11.46 -7.46 -9.42
CA THR A 267 10.04 -7.41 -9.75
C THR A 267 9.17 -7.39 -8.48
N THR A 268 8.16 -6.50 -8.47
CA THR A 268 7.09 -6.49 -7.47
C THR A 268 5.89 -7.27 -8.02
N ASN A 269 5.18 -8.00 -7.16
CA ASN A 269 4.03 -8.86 -7.47
C ASN A 269 4.37 -10.04 -8.40
N GLN A 270 5.62 -10.50 -8.35
CA GLN A 270 6.08 -11.68 -9.08
C GLN A 270 7.01 -12.52 -8.19
N CYS A 271 6.93 -13.84 -8.32
CA CYS A 271 7.80 -14.77 -7.64
C CYS A 271 9.12 -14.92 -8.40
N GLU A 272 10.22 -14.50 -7.78
CA GLU A 272 11.57 -14.68 -8.30
C GLU A 272 12.21 -15.90 -7.68
N SER A 273 12.87 -16.73 -8.51
CA SER A 273 13.68 -17.84 -8.04
C SER A 273 15.15 -17.64 -8.41
N ARG A 274 16.06 -17.89 -7.46
CA ARG A 274 17.50 -17.75 -7.66
C ARG A 274 18.27 -18.86 -6.98
N THR A 275 19.15 -19.52 -7.72
CA THR A 275 20.14 -20.44 -7.15
C THR A 275 21.41 -19.66 -6.84
N LEU A 276 21.77 -19.58 -5.56
CA LEU A 276 22.98 -18.91 -5.09
C LEU A 276 24.22 -19.80 -5.26
N SER A 277 25.41 -19.20 -5.21
CA SER A 277 26.68 -19.92 -5.40
C SER A 277 26.97 -21.00 -4.35
N ASN A 278 26.33 -20.92 -3.18
CA ASN A 278 26.38 -21.92 -2.12
C ASN A 278 25.40 -23.10 -2.34
N GLY A 279 24.67 -23.12 -3.46
CA GLY A 279 23.69 -24.16 -3.79
C GLY A 279 22.31 -23.96 -3.18
N GLU A 280 22.06 -22.86 -2.46
CA GLU A 280 20.74 -22.53 -1.92
C GLU A 280 19.82 -22.03 -3.03
N ASN A 281 18.60 -22.58 -3.10
CA ASN A 281 17.55 -22.04 -3.96
C ASN A 281 16.66 -21.11 -3.14
N ARG A 282 16.61 -19.82 -3.49
CA ARG A 282 15.71 -18.84 -2.87
C ARG A 282 14.53 -18.53 -3.79
N PHE A 283 13.35 -18.45 -3.20
CA PHE A 283 12.12 -17.99 -3.83
C PHE A 283 11.64 -16.75 -3.08
N ILE A 284 11.57 -15.62 -3.75
CA ILE A 284 11.22 -14.33 -3.14
C ILE A 284 10.05 -13.72 -3.91
N GLU A 285 9.03 -13.29 -3.18
CA GLU A 285 7.97 -12.44 -3.71
C GLU A 285 7.89 -11.19 -2.84
N VAL A 286 7.95 -10.02 -3.48
CA VAL A 286 7.65 -8.73 -2.85
C VAL A 286 6.38 -8.22 -3.51
N CYS A 287 5.30 -8.00 -2.77
CA CYS A 287 4.01 -7.63 -3.35
C CYS A 287 3.42 -6.39 -2.68
N ASN A 288 2.59 -5.67 -3.43
CA ASN A 288 1.84 -4.50 -2.98
C ASN A 288 0.39 -4.43 -3.49
N THR A 289 -0.15 -5.54 -3.99
CA THR A 289 -1.50 -5.61 -4.59
C THR A 289 -2.64 -5.62 -3.58
N GLY A 290 -2.36 -5.86 -2.29
CA GLY A 290 -3.39 -5.91 -1.26
C GLY A 290 -2.90 -6.51 0.05
N ASN A 291 -3.76 -6.49 1.08
CA ASN A 291 -3.46 -7.13 2.35
C ASN A 291 -3.18 -8.62 2.13
N PHE A 292 -2.17 -9.14 2.82
CA PHE A 292 -1.77 -10.54 2.76
C PHE A 292 -1.36 -11.04 1.37
N CYS A 293 -0.98 -10.16 0.42
CA CYS A 293 -0.64 -10.57 -0.94
C CYS A 293 0.51 -11.60 -1.02
N ALA A 294 1.42 -11.63 -0.03
CA ALA A 294 2.58 -12.53 0.01
C ALA A 294 2.20 -13.91 0.58
N THR A 295 1.19 -14.56 0.00
CA THR A 295 0.69 -15.85 0.49
C THR A 295 1.60 -17.00 0.10
N ASP A 296 2.03 -17.10 -1.16
CA ASP A 296 2.91 -18.20 -1.56
C ASP A 296 3.66 -17.89 -2.86
N CYS A 297 4.98 -18.04 -2.83
CA CYS A 297 5.82 -18.03 -4.02
C CYS A 297 5.84 -19.46 -4.59
N VAL A 298 4.68 -19.97 -4.99
CA VAL A 298 4.62 -21.20 -5.78
C VAL A 298 5.25 -20.87 -7.12
N ARG A 299 6.00 -21.82 -7.71
CA ARG A 299 6.47 -21.76 -9.10
C ARG A 299 5.28 -21.59 -10.05
N GLN A 300 4.72 -20.40 -10.14
CA GLN A 300 4.04 -20.01 -11.36
C GLN A 300 5.16 -19.86 -12.38
N PRO A 301 5.15 -20.62 -13.49
CA PRO A 301 6.07 -20.37 -14.57
C PRO A 301 5.91 -18.88 -14.92
N VAL A 302 7.06 -18.18 -14.89
CA VAL A 302 7.19 -16.78 -15.26
C VAL A 302 6.28 -16.52 -16.46
N LEU A 303 5.45 -15.48 -16.35
CA LEU A 303 4.65 -14.95 -17.45
C LEU A 303 5.57 -14.45 -18.57
N THR A 304 6.18 -15.35 -19.32
CA THR A 304 6.45 -15.12 -20.73
C THR A 304 5.08 -15.09 -21.39
N THR A 305 4.58 -13.90 -21.72
CA THR A 305 3.39 -13.66 -22.56
C THR A 305 2.30 -14.72 -22.39
N ARG A 306 1.40 -14.49 -21.42
CA ARG A 306 0.13 -15.22 -21.18
C ARG A 306 -0.22 -16.11 -22.39
N PRO A 307 -0.02 -17.44 -22.36
CA PRO A 307 -0.72 -18.28 -23.30
C PRO A 307 -2.19 -17.99 -23.07
N ALA A 308 -2.93 -17.67 -24.13
CA ALA A 308 -4.38 -17.59 -24.04
C ALA A 308 -4.86 -18.88 -23.37
N PHE A 309 -5.42 -18.76 -22.16
CA PHE A 309 -6.22 -19.84 -21.58
C PHE A 309 -7.43 -19.96 -22.49
N ASP A 310 -7.32 -20.71 -23.58
CA ASP A 310 -8.42 -20.88 -24.55
C ASP A 310 -9.46 -21.89 -24.04
N SER A 311 -9.22 -22.48 -22.86
CA SER A 311 -10.16 -23.37 -22.19
C SER A 311 -11.11 -22.57 -21.31
N LEU A 312 -12.23 -22.14 -21.90
CA LEU A 312 -13.42 -21.77 -21.14
C LEU A 312 -14.00 -23.01 -20.48
N VAL A 313 -14.15 -23.00 -19.16
CA VAL A 313 -14.88 -24.02 -18.40
C VAL A 313 -16.37 -23.72 -18.43
N THR A 314 -17.19 -24.77 -18.49
CA THR A 314 -18.64 -24.70 -18.38
C THR A 314 -19.03 -24.85 -16.91
N CYS A 315 -19.70 -23.85 -16.36
CA CYS A 315 -20.12 -23.78 -14.96
C CYS A 315 -21.64 -23.87 -14.87
N TYR A 316 -22.19 -24.28 -13.73
CA TYR A 316 -23.61 -24.03 -13.48
C TYR A 316 -23.84 -22.53 -13.26
N GLU A 317 -24.94 -22.00 -13.78
CA GLU A 317 -25.32 -20.60 -13.60
C GLU A 317 -26.74 -20.52 -13.07
N CYS A 318 -26.90 -20.18 -11.80
CA CYS A 318 -28.23 -20.10 -11.22
C CYS A 318 -28.24 -19.39 -9.87
N THR A 319 -29.45 -19.01 -9.43
CA THR A 319 -29.71 -18.43 -8.12
C THR A 319 -30.97 -19.08 -7.54
N ALA A 320 -30.87 -19.72 -6.37
CA ALA A 320 -32.02 -20.36 -5.72
C ALA A 320 -32.02 -20.15 -4.20
N ASN A 321 -33.20 -20.27 -3.60
CA ASN A 321 -33.39 -20.29 -2.13
C ASN A 321 -33.15 -21.70 -1.53
N GLU A 322 -32.53 -22.60 -2.30
CA GLU A 322 -32.20 -23.96 -1.92
C GLU A 322 -30.72 -24.24 -2.26
N PRO A 323 -30.03 -25.14 -1.53
CA PRO A 323 -28.60 -25.42 -1.73
C PRO A 323 -28.27 -26.04 -3.09
N ASP A 324 -29.26 -26.67 -3.73
CA ASP A 324 -29.12 -27.43 -4.97
C ASP A 324 -29.68 -26.66 -6.16
N CYS A 325 -28.89 -25.67 -6.58
CA CYS A 325 -29.17 -24.90 -7.76
C CYS A 325 -28.28 -25.43 -8.90
N TYR A 326 -28.86 -26.09 -9.91
CA TYR A 326 -28.11 -26.65 -11.06
C TYR A 326 -28.72 -26.27 -12.41
N THR A 327 -29.63 -25.29 -12.43
CA THR A 327 -30.38 -24.93 -13.64
C THR A 327 -29.67 -23.83 -14.42
N GLY A 328 -29.12 -24.15 -15.58
CA GLY A 328 -28.43 -23.18 -16.43
C GLY A 328 -26.92 -23.40 -16.45
N THR A 329 -26.28 -22.91 -17.50
CA THR A 329 -24.84 -23.04 -17.70
C THR A 329 -24.26 -21.77 -18.26
N CYS A 330 -23.07 -21.39 -17.78
CA CYS A 330 -22.29 -20.31 -18.37
C CYS A 330 -20.86 -20.75 -18.64
N ARG A 331 -20.11 -19.97 -19.42
CA ARG A 331 -18.72 -20.27 -19.79
C ARG A 331 -17.83 -19.12 -19.35
N GLY A 332 -16.77 -19.43 -18.61
CA GLY A 332 -15.77 -18.46 -18.16
C GLY A 332 -14.45 -19.13 -17.82
N HIS A 333 -13.49 -18.37 -17.31
CA HIS A 333 -12.20 -18.93 -16.85
C HIS A 333 -12.30 -19.60 -15.49
N TYR A 334 -13.24 -19.17 -14.65
CA TYR A 334 -13.44 -19.69 -13.31
C TYR A 334 -14.92 -19.97 -13.08
N CYS A 335 -15.24 -21.10 -12.46
CA CYS A 335 -16.55 -21.36 -11.89
C CYS A 335 -16.55 -20.94 -10.42
N TYR A 336 -17.68 -20.41 -9.97
CA TYR A 336 -17.89 -20.08 -8.56
C TYR A 336 -19.17 -20.69 -8.01
N TYR A 337 -19.11 -21.01 -6.72
CA TYR A 337 -20.25 -21.33 -5.88
C TYR A 337 -20.17 -20.51 -4.61
N TYR A 338 -21.28 -19.89 -4.21
CA TYR A 338 -21.41 -19.38 -2.85
C TYR A 338 -22.82 -19.60 -2.27
N LEU A 339 -22.87 -19.83 -0.97
CA LEU A 339 -24.08 -19.98 -0.16
C LEU A 339 -24.08 -18.89 0.89
N VAL A 340 -25.09 -18.01 0.86
CA VAL A 340 -25.30 -16.98 1.88
C VAL A 340 -26.41 -17.43 2.80
N PHE A 341 -26.09 -17.62 4.07
CA PHE A 341 -27.05 -17.88 5.15
C PHE A 341 -27.30 -16.57 5.90
N ASP A 342 -28.49 -16.01 5.76
CA ASP A 342 -28.93 -14.84 6.53
C ASP A 342 -29.46 -15.29 7.89
N ARG A 343 -28.73 -14.96 8.96
CA ARG A 343 -29.07 -15.37 10.33
C ARG A 343 -30.39 -14.79 10.80
N SER A 344 -30.79 -13.62 10.29
CA SER A 344 -32.02 -12.94 10.71
C SER A 344 -33.26 -13.54 10.06
N LYS A 345 -33.11 -14.11 8.86
CA LYS A 345 -34.22 -14.68 8.08
C LYS A 345 -34.29 -16.20 8.14
N GLY A 346 -33.20 -16.88 8.52
CA GLY A 346 -33.10 -18.34 8.44
C GLY A 346 -33.14 -18.86 7.00
N ILE A 347 -32.85 -17.99 6.01
CA ILE A 347 -32.90 -18.32 4.59
C ILE A 347 -31.47 -18.51 4.09
N ALA A 348 -31.24 -19.65 3.43
CA ALA A 348 -30.03 -19.90 2.67
C ALA A 348 -30.28 -19.58 1.19
N LYS A 349 -29.44 -18.75 0.59
CA LYS A 349 -29.48 -18.42 -0.84
C LYS A 349 -28.21 -18.93 -1.50
N SER A 350 -28.34 -19.84 -2.47
CA SER A 350 -27.22 -20.35 -3.24
C SER A 350 -27.10 -19.59 -4.56
N HIS A 351 -25.86 -19.40 -4.98
CA HIS A 351 -25.49 -18.76 -6.23
C HIS A 351 -24.34 -19.52 -6.88
N ARG A 352 -24.48 -19.73 -8.18
CA ARG A 352 -23.44 -20.31 -9.04
C ARG A 352 -23.30 -19.48 -10.30
N GLY A 353 -22.10 -19.44 -10.84
CA GLY A 353 -21.84 -18.78 -12.11
C GLY A 353 -20.38 -18.90 -12.51
N CYS A 354 -19.99 -18.05 -13.45
CA CYS A 354 -18.65 -18.01 -14.02
C CYS A 354 -18.09 -16.59 -13.94
N SER A 355 -16.77 -16.51 -13.80
CA SER A 355 -16.04 -15.25 -13.70
C SER A 355 -14.83 -15.26 -14.61
N GLU A 356 -14.47 -14.08 -15.12
CA GLU A 356 -13.20 -13.83 -15.80
C GLU A 356 -12.03 -13.68 -14.80
N HIS A 357 -12.36 -13.42 -13.54
CA HIS A 357 -11.41 -13.21 -12.45
C HIS A 357 -11.51 -14.32 -11.41
N ARG A 358 -10.36 -14.71 -10.85
CA ARG A 358 -10.28 -15.72 -9.79
C ARG A 358 -10.91 -15.25 -8.47
N GLU A 359 -10.75 -13.97 -8.16
CA GLU A 359 -11.33 -13.35 -6.97
C GLU A 359 -12.77 -12.93 -7.24
N LEU A 360 -13.66 -13.25 -6.29
CA LEU A 360 -15.04 -12.79 -6.30
C LEU A 360 -15.17 -11.60 -5.35
N ASP A 361 -15.76 -10.51 -5.84
CA ASP A 361 -16.22 -9.44 -4.96
C ASP A 361 -17.70 -9.68 -4.62
N LEU A 362 -17.93 -10.17 -3.40
CA LEU A 362 -19.26 -10.44 -2.88
C LEU A 362 -19.66 -9.33 -1.92
N GLU A 363 -20.38 -8.34 -2.45
CA GLU A 363 -20.87 -7.18 -1.70
C GLU A 363 -19.74 -6.40 -0.98
N GLY A 364 -18.57 -6.27 -1.60
CA GLY A 364 -17.40 -5.60 -1.04
C GLY A 364 -16.48 -6.51 -0.21
N ILE A 365 -16.76 -7.81 -0.16
CA ILE A 365 -15.92 -8.81 0.50
C ILE A 365 -15.16 -9.57 -0.59
N PRO A 366 -13.83 -9.34 -0.75
CA PRO A 366 -13.02 -10.11 -1.67
C PRO A 366 -12.87 -11.55 -1.14
N ILE A 367 -13.23 -12.53 -1.97
CA ILE A 367 -13.12 -13.95 -1.65
C ILE A 367 -12.14 -14.62 -2.60
N ASP A 368 -11.00 -15.07 -2.08
CA ASP A 368 -10.15 -16.08 -2.71
C ASP A 368 -10.40 -17.43 -2.02
N ALA A 369 -11.23 -18.26 -2.64
CA ALA A 369 -11.60 -19.60 -2.16
C ALA A 369 -11.25 -20.67 -3.19
N TYR A 370 -10.08 -20.52 -3.82
CA TYR A 370 -9.67 -21.38 -4.92
C TYR A 370 -9.40 -22.83 -4.48
N GLY A 371 -10.15 -23.77 -5.03
CA GLY A 371 -10.02 -25.21 -4.80
C GLY A 371 -10.42 -25.68 -3.40
N GLN A 372 -10.89 -24.79 -2.51
CA GLN A 372 -11.28 -25.11 -1.15
C GLN A 372 -12.47 -24.25 -0.70
N CYS A 373 -13.48 -24.90 -0.13
CA CYS A 373 -14.61 -24.21 0.49
C CYS A 373 -14.14 -23.40 1.70
N ARG A 374 -14.37 -22.09 1.65
CA ARG A 374 -14.11 -21.16 2.75
C ARG A 374 -15.41 -20.70 3.39
N GLN A 375 -15.41 -20.66 4.72
CA GLN A 375 -16.48 -20.07 5.52
C GLN A 375 -16.07 -18.67 5.98
N ILE A 376 -16.91 -17.68 5.69
CA ILE A 376 -16.78 -16.31 6.16
C ILE A 376 -18.01 -16.01 7.02
N SER A 377 -17.79 -15.61 8.27
CA SER A 377 -18.88 -15.25 9.18
C SER A 377 -18.87 -13.75 9.43
N THR A 378 -20.00 -13.10 9.21
CA THR A 378 -20.28 -11.74 9.66
C THR A 378 -21.24 -11.78 10.86
N ALA A 379 -21.59 -10.61 11.39
CA ALA A 379 -22.56 -10.51 12.49
C ALA A 379 -23.95 -11.05 12.08
N ASP A 380 -24.36 -10.81 10.84
CA ASP A 380 -25.68 -11.08 10.29
C ASP A 380 -25.72 -12.28 9.34
N ARG A 381 -24.57 -12.75 8.83
CA ARG A 381 -24.52 -13.78 7.76
C ARG A 381 -23.41 -14.80 7.95
N VAL A 382 -23.57 -15.94 7.30
CA VAL A 382 -22.50 -16.90 7.06
C VAL A 382 -22.43 -17.15 5.56
N ILE A 383 -21.26 -16.95 4.96
CA ILE A 383 -21.01 -17.16 3.53
C ILE A 383 -20.09 -18.37 3.40
N LEU A 384 -20.51 -19.39 2.67
CA LEU A 384 -19.64 -20.45 2.19
C LEU A 384 -19.31 -20.17 0.72
N ALA A 385 -18.05 -20.18 0.33
CA ALA A 385 -17.65 -19.88 -1.05
C ALA A 385 -16.55 -20.82 -1.55
N ASN A 386 -16.54 -21.08 -2.86
CA ASN A 386 -15.52 -21.87 -3.56
C ASN A 386 -15.34 -21.34 -4.99
N THR A 387 -14.11 -21.29 -5.48
CA THR A 387 -13.76 -20.99 -6.88
C THR A 387 -12.89 -22.09 -7.47
N CYS A 388 -13.03 -22.37 -8.76
CA CYS A 388 -12.27 -23.43 -9.43
C CYS A 388 -12.19 -23.19 -10.95
N ASP A 389 -11.20 -23.77 -11.62
CA ASP A 389 -10.94 -23.59 -13.07
C ASP A 389 -10.55 -24.90 -13.78
N SER A 390 -10.50 -26.02 -13.06
CA SER A 390 -9.81 -27.22 -13.54
C SER A 390 -10.71 -28.19 -14.31
N MET A 391 -12.03 -28.10 -14.17
CA MET A 391 -13.00 -28.99 -14.82
C MET A 391 -14.34 -28.29 -15.03
N ASP A 392 -15.08 -28.70 -16.07
CA ASP A 392 -16.49 -28.34 -16.21
C ASP A 392 -17.26 -28.76 -14.95
N HIS A 393 -18.13 -27.88 -14.46
CA HIS A 393 -18.94 -28.08 -13.27
C HIS A 393 -18.14 -28.35 -11.98
N CYS A 394 -16.90 -27.85 -11.90
CA CYS A 394 -16.09 -27.92 -10.69
C CYS A 394 -16.71 -27.14 -9.50
N ASP A 395 -17.76 -26.35 -9.76
CA ASP A 395 -18.51 -25.60 -8.76
C ASP A 395 -19.45 -26.47 -7.92
N SER A 396 -19.26 -27.80 -7.84
CA SER A 396 -20.18 -28.82 -7.27
C SER A 396 -20.62 -28.63 -5.79
N GLY A 397 -20.39 -27.48 -5.20
CA GLY A 397 -21.00 -26.99 -3.96
C GLY A 397 -20.16 -27.31 -2.74
N CYS A 398 -20.29 -26.47 -1.71
CA CYS A 398 -19.73 -26.72 -0.38
C CYS A 398 -20.64 -27.65 0.45
N THR A 399 -21.13 -28.73 -0.16
CA THR A 399 -22.19 -29.61 0.38
C THR A 399 -21.86 -30.17 1.77
N GLN A 400 -20.59 -30.49 2.01
CA GLN A 400 -20.08 -30.93 3.31
C GLN A 400 -20.28 -29.91 4.45
N PHE A 401 -20.32 -28.61 4.13
CA PHE A 401 -20.54 -27.53 5.10
C PHE A 401 -22.00 -27.06 5.13
N ALA A 402 -22.72 -27.14 4.01
CA ALA A 402 -24.12 -26.72 3.91
C ALA A 402 -25.03 -27.55 4.84
N ALA A 403 -24.79 -28.86 4.94
CA ALA A 403 -25.55 -29.75 5.85
C ALA A 403 -25.39 -29.39 7.33
N ALA A 404 -24.32 -28.69 7.72
CA ALA A 404 -24.11 -28.22 9.09
C ALA A 404 -24.87 -26.91 9.39
N LEU A 405 -25.29 -26.15 8.37
CA LEU A 405 -25.95 -24.84 8.53
C LEU A 405 -27.48 -24.90 8.48
N THR A 406 -28.06 -25.84 7.73
CA THR A 406 -29.52 -25.94 7.53
C THR A 406 -30.26 -26.75 8.58
N ASN A 407 -29.54 -27.45 9.46
CA ASN A 407 -30.17 -28.13 10.59
C ASN A 407 -30.41 -27.10 11.70
N GLU A 408 -31.68 -26.79 11.99
CA GLU A 408 -32.07 -26.21 13.27
C GLU A 408 -31.32 -26.96 14.37
N VAL A 409 -30.55 -26.24 15.18
CA VAL A 409 -29.86 -26.78 16.36
C VAL A 409 -30.92 -27.17 17.38
N THR A 410 -31.58 -28.29 17.15
CA THR A 410 -32.28 -29.05 18.17
C THR A 410 -31.22 -29.93 18.82
N CYS A 411 -30.97 -29.72 20.11
CA CYS A 411 -30.17 -30.64 20.92
C CYS A 411 -30.94 -31.97 21.04
N THR A 412 -30.87 -32.83 20.03
CA THR A 412 -31.56 -34.13 20.02
C THR A 412 -31.07 -35.04 21.14
N SER A 413 -32.00 -35.84 21.65
CA SER A 413 -31.95 -36.62 22.89
C SER A 413 -30.70 -37.49 23.07
N CYS A 414 -30.17 -37.55 24.30
CA CYS A 414 -29.41 -38.70 24.77
C CYS A 414 -30.43 -39.75 25.21
N ARG A 415 -30.51 -40.90 24.52
CA ARG A 415 -31.37 -42.01 24.95
C ARG A 415 -30.55 -43.29 24.99
N GLY A 416 -30.43 -43.87 26.19
CA GLY A 416 -29.90 -45.22 26.41
C GLY A 416 -28.42 -45.25 26.79
N ALA A 417 -28.05 -46.24 27.60
CA ALA A 417 -26.78 -46.42 28.31
C ALA A 417 -25.56 -46.75 27.41
N GLY A 418 -25.35 -45.98 26.34
CA GLY A 418 -24.16 -46.03 25.49
C GLY A 418 -23.67 -44.60 25.22
N ASN A 419 -22.49 -44.28 25.73
CA ASN A 419 -21.92 -42.93 25.77
C ASN A 419 -21.45 -42.43 24.39
N THR A 420 -22.34 -41.93 23.55
CA THR A 420 -21.98 -41.01 22.45
C THR A 420 -23.16 -40.13 22.07
N CYS A 421 -22.97 -38.80 22.16
CA CYS A 421 -23.90 -37.83 21.58
C CYS A 421 -23.51 -37.61 20.12
N GLN A 422 -24.43 -37.84 19.18
CA GLN A 422 -24.29 -37.41 17.78
C GLN A 422 -25.28 -36.26 17.53
N GLY A 423 -24.76 -35.05 17.35
CA GLY A 423 -25.51 -33.83 17.03
C GLY A 423 -24.59 -32.60 16.95
N PRO A 424 -24.97 -31.55 16.18
CA PRO A 424 -24.11 -30.39 15.96
C PRO A 424 -23.88 -29.58 17.24
N MET A 425 -22.61 -29.23 17.50
CA MET A 425 -22.19 -28.44 18.66
C MET A 425 -22.56 -26.95 18.50
N CYS A 426 -22.81 -26.27 19.62
CA CYS A 426 -22.99 -24.82 19.69
C CYS A 426 -21.68 -24.10 19.25
N VAL A 427 -21.49 -23.84 17.95
CA VAL A 427 -20.24 -23.22 17.45
C VAL A 427 -20.20 -21.74 17.89
N GLY A 428 -19.26 -21.41 18.77
CA GLY A 428 -19.06 -20.07 19.30
C GLY A 428 -20.05 -19.63 20.40
N LYS A 429 -20.86 -20.55 20.91
CA LYS A 429 -21.83 -20.30 22.01
C LYS A 429 -21.71 -21.36 23.10
N TYR A 430 -22.21 -21.07 24.30
CA TYR A 430 -22.32 -22.04 25.39
C TYR A 430 -23.63 -22.80 25.27
N CYS A 431 -23.61 -24.12 25.46
CA CYS A 431 -24.85 -24.89 25.56
C CYS A 431 -25.31 -24.87 27.03
N TYR A 432 -26.58 -24.56 27.27
CA TYR A 432 -27.18 -24.65 28.61
C TYR A 432 -28.22 -25.75 28.68
N TYR A 433 -28.32 -26.32 29.87
CA TYR A 433 -29.34 -27.29 30.25
C TYR A 433 -30.01 -26.82 31.54
N TYR A 434 -31.34 -26.78 31.57
CA TYR A 434 -32.06 -26.64 32.83
C TYR A 434 -33.25 -27.59 32.93
N ARG A 435 -33.42 -28.15 34.13
CA ARG A 435 -34.54 -29.03 34.48
C ARG A 435 -35.38 -28.35 35.54
N VAL A 436 -36.69 -28.31 35.30
CA VAL A 436 -37.67 -27.78 36.26
C VAL A 436 -38.32 -28.96 36.97
N TYR A 437 -38.25 -28.96 38.30
CA TYR A 437 -38.98 -29.89 39.14
C TYR A 437 -40.26 -29.23 39.65
N GLN A 438 -41.41 -29.72 39.19
CA GLN A 438 -42.73 -29.36 39.72
C GLN A 438 -43.34 -30.53 40.46
N GLN A 439 -43.79 -30.32 41.71
CA GLN A 439 -44.53 -31.36 42.42
C GLN A 439 -45.83 -31.69 41.67
N GLY A 440 -45.97 -32.95 41.26
CA GLY A 440 -47.20 -33.49 40.65
C GLY A 440 -47.37 -33.35 39.14
N LEU A 441 -46.44 -32.71 38.41
CA LEU A 441 -46.61 -32.42 36.96
C LEU A 441 -45.51 -32.99 36.04
N GLY A 442 -44.61 -33.82 36.57
CA GLY A 442 -43.48 -34.34 35.80
C GLY A 442 -42.37 -33.29 35.59
N ASN A 443 -41.18 -33.76 35.20
CA ASN A 443 -40.02 -32.90 35.00
C ASN A 443 -40.04 -32.35 33.57
N SER A 444 -39.90 -31.03 33.39
CA SER A 444 -39.63 -30.45 32.07
C SER A 444 -38.15 -30.13 31.93
N VAL A 445 -37.59 -30.43 30.75
CA VAL A 445 -36.20 -30.16 30.40
C VAL A 445 -36.20 -29.17 29.24
N GLN A 446 -35.44 -28.08 29.37
CA GLN A 446 -35.15 -27.18 28.28
C GLN A 446 -33.64 -27.11 28.02
N ARG A 447 -33.29 -26.96 26.74
CA ARG A 447 -31.91 -26.90 26.23
C ARG A 447 -31.82 -25.75 25.24
N GLY A 448 -30.70 -25.03 25.22
CA GLY A 448 -30.48 -23.95 24.26
C GLY A 448 -29.02 -23.48 24.21
N CYS A 449 -28.77 -22.45 23.40
CA CYS A 449 -27.45 -21.84 23.23
C CYS A 449 -27.46 -20.41 23.78
N VAL A 450 -26.42 -19.99 24.51
CA VAL A 450 -26.25 -18.60 25.00
C VAL A 450 -24.89 -18.03 24.60
N ASP A 451 -24.86 -16.72 24.35
CA ASP A 451 -23.68 -16.00 23.86
C ASP A 451 -22.64 -15.68 24.96
N ALA A 452 -23.01 -15.81 26.23
CA ALA A 452 -22.14 -15.56 27.38
C ALA A 452 -22.32 -16.66 28.45
N PRO A 453 -21.29 -16.94 29.28
CA PRO A 453 -21.38 -17.90 30.37
C PRO A 453 -22.24 -17.40 31.54
N GLU A 454 -22.60 -16.11 31.54
CA GLU A 454 -23.47 -15.50 32.53
C GLU A 454 -24.90 -15.44 31.97
N THR A 455 -25.84 -16.03 32.70
CA THR A 455 -27.26 -15.98 32.34
C THR A 455 -28.09 -15.63 33.56
N THR A 456 -29.01 -14.68 33.39
CA THR A 456 -30.03 -14.37 34.39
C THR A 456 -31.07 -15.48 34.42
N LEU A 457 -31.13 -16.19 35.54
CA LEU A 457 -32.10 -17.24 35.82
C LEU A 457 -33.52 -16.66 35.96
N PRO A 458 -34.57 -17.50 35.83
CA PRO A 458 -35.96 -17.07 35.98
C PRO A 458 -36.29 -16.40 37.33
N ASP A 459 -35.48 -16.64 38.36
CA ASP A 459 -35.60 -15.99 39.68
C ASP A 459 -34.90 -14.63 39.77
N GLY A 460 -34.32 -14.14 38.67
CA GLY A 460 -33.61 -12.87 38.58
C GLY A 460 -32.14 -12.93 39.01
N LYS A 461 -31.61 -14.09 39.41
CA LYS A 461 -30.20 -14.24 39.78
C LYS A 461 -29.33 -14.46 38.56
N VAL A 462 -28.14 -13.89 38.56
CA VAL A 462 -27.11 -14.19 37.55
C VAL A 462 -26.37 -15.45 38.00
N SER A 463 -26.42 -16.51 37.20
CA SER A 463 -25.57 -17.68 37.42
C SER A 463 -24.23 -17.49 36.71
N HIS A 464 -23.14 -17.74 37.42
CA HIS A 464 -21.77 -17.77 36.88
C HIS A 464 -21.25 -19.22 36.75
N ALA A 465 -22.13 -20.21 36.83
CA ALA A 465 -21.76 -21.60 37.02
C ALA A 465 -21.23 -22.23 35.73
N TYR A 466 -19.91 -22.22 35.57
CA TYR A 466 -19.17 -22.88 34.51
C TYR A 466 -18.77 -24.29 34.95
N ASN A 467 -19.29 -25.34 34.30
CA ASN A 467 -19.11 -26.74 34.72
C ASN A 467 -19.47 -27.03 36.20
N GLN A 468 -20.39 -26.26 36.79
CA GLN A 468 -20.89 -26.46 38.15
C GLN A 468 -22.43 -26.45 38.13
N CYS A 469 -23.04 -27.25 38.98
CA CYS A 469 -24.50 -27.28 39.14
C CYS A 469 -24.92 -26.17 40.08
N ASP A 470 -25.74 -25.24 39.59
CA ASP A 470 -26.36 -24.20 40.42
C ASP A 470 -27.82 -24.54 40.71
N TYR A 471 -28.28 -24.21 41.92
CA TYR A 471 -29.60 -24.61 42.42
C TYR A 471 -30.41 -23.39 42.85
N GLY A 472 -31.64 -23.31 42.37
CA GLY A 472 -32.55 -22.21 42.69
C GLY A 472 -33.97 -22.67 42.96
N THR A 473 -34.75 -21.84 43.65
CA THR A 473 -36.18 -22.04 43.84
C THR A 473 -36.95 -20.78 43.47
N PHE A 474 -37.99 -20.91 42.65
CA PHE A 474 -38.89 -19.81 42.29
C PHE A 474 -40.32 -20.34 42.17
N GLU A 475 -41.28 -19.66 42.79
CA GLU A 475 -42.71 -20.02 42.75
C GLU A 475 -43.02 -21.51 42.99
N ASN A 476 -42.46 -22.09 44.06
CA ASN A 476 -42.61 -23.52 44.42
C ASN A 476 -42.03 -24.52 43.40
N LYS A 477 -41.11 -24.08 42.53
CA LYS A 477 -40.36 -24.95 41.61
C LYS A 477 -38.89 -24.92 41.98
N ALA A 478 -38.24 -26.07 41.91
CA ALA A 478 -36.79 -26.16 42.04
C ALA A 478 -36.15 -26.28 40.64
N PHE A 479 -35.03 -25.60 40.45
CA PHE A 479 -34.30 -25.54 39.20
C PHE A 479 -32.87 -26.02 39.42
N VAL A 480 -32.33 -26.72 38.43
CA VAL A 480 -30.91 -27.06 38.36
C VAL A 480 -30.37 -26.55 37.03
N TYR A 481 -29.26 -25.81 37.08
CA TYR A 481 -28.63 -25.17 35.93
C TYR A 481 -27.16 -25.59 35.80
N ASN A 482 -26.70 -25.83 34.57
CA ASN A 482 -25.29 -26.08 34.27
C ASN A 482 -24.97 -25.52 32.87
N THR A 483 -23.82 -24.85 32.72
CA THR A 483 -23.27 -24.40 31.43
C THR A 483 -21.95 -25.12 31.12
N CYS A 484 -21.82 -25.57 29.88
CA CYS A 484 -20.60 -26.21 29.38
C CYS A 484 -20.04 -25.41 28.20
N ASN A 485 -18.72 -25.42 28.04
CA ASN A 485 -18.07 -24.87 26.86
C ASN A 485 -18.19 -25.83 25.66
N SER A 486 -18.01 -25.27 24.46
CA SER A 486 -18.13 -25.96 23.16
C SER A 486 -17.09 -27.08 22.92
N SER A 487 -16.15 -27.30 23.84
CA SER A 487 -15.01 -28.22 23.72
C SER A 487 -15.05 -29.42 24.68
N ASN A 488 -15.96 -29.44 25.67
CA ASN A 488 -16.00 -30.49 26.70
C ASN A 488 -17.36 -31.20 26.78
N VAL A 489 -17.32 -32.52 26.96
CA VAL A 489 -18.46 -33.38 27.27
C VAL A 489 -19.09 -32.91 28.60
N CYS A 490 -20.39 -32.59 28.62
CA CYS A 490 -21.13 -32.35 29.86
C CYS A 490 -21.34 -33.69 30.60
N ASP A 491 -20.31 -34.21 31.24
CA ASP A 491 -20.29 -35.62 31.69
C ASP A 491 -20.80 -35.85 33.13
N THR A 492 -21.44 -34.86 33.73
CA THR A 492 -22.14 -35.04 35.00
C THR A 492 -23.55 -34.54 34.87
N GLU A 493 -24.51 -35.45 34.69
CA GLU A 493 -25.85 -35.16 35.16
C GLU A 493 -25.73 -34.72 36.63
N CYS A 494 -26.35 -33.59 36.99
CA CYS A 494 -26.51 -33.15 38.37
C CYS A 494 -27.49 -34.11 39.11
N MET A 495 -27.24 -35.41 39.05
CA MET A 495 -27.94 -36.45 39.78
C MET A 495 -27.09 -36.77 40.99
N HIS A 496 -27.45 -36.20 42.13
CA HIS A 496 -27.28 -36.73 43.49
C HIS A 496 -27.25 -35.57 44.46
N GLN A 497 -28.41 -34.96 44.77
CA GLN A 497 -28.83 -34.64 46.14
C GLN A 497 -30.35 -34.33 46.12
N PRO A 498 -31.19 -34.99 46.95
CA PRO A 498 -32.58 -34.61 47.10
C PRO A 498 -32.67 -33.23 47.76
N ILE A 499 -33.29 -32.25 47.09
CA ILE A 499 -33.59 -30.94 47.67
C ILE A 499 -34.83 -31.11 48.58
N PRO A 500 -34.72 -30.92 49.90
CA PRO A 500 -35.90 -30.95 50.77
C PRO A 500 -36.73 -29.68 50.55
N LEU A 501 -37.89 -29.82 49.89
CA LEU A 501 -38.91 -28.77 49.78
C LEU A 501 -39.69 -28.69 51.11
N THR A 502 -39.07 -28.17 52.16
CA THR A 502 -39.74 -27.90 53.43
C THR A 502 -39.29 -26.58 54.04
N THR A 503 -39.85 -25.47 53.54
CA THR A 503 -39.99 -24.25 54.35
C THR A 503 -41.13 -23.40 53.81
N THR A 504 -42.25 -23.38 54.53
CA THR A 504 -43.33 -22.40 54.42
C THR A 504 -42.80 -21.00 54.70
N TYR A 505 -42.81 -20.12 53.68
CA TYR A 505 -42.46 -18.71 53.86
C TYR A 505 -43.68 -17.94 54.40
N ARG A 506 -43.59 -17.43 55.63
CA ARG A 506 -44.52 -16.45 56.20
C ARG A 506 -44.09 -15.05 55.73
N SER A 507 -45.02 -14.32 55.14
CA SER A 507 -44.85 -12.91 54.74
C SER A 507 -44.79 -12.00 55.97
N PRO A 508 -43.85 -11.05 56.09
CA PRO A 508 -43.95 -9.95 57.05
C PRO A 508 -44.44 -8.67 56.38
N THR A 509 -45.42 -8.11 57.07
CA THR A 509 -46.21 -6.90 56.85
C THR A 509 -45.38 -5.61 56.78
N THR A 510 -45.87 -4.69 55.96
CA THR A 510 -45.54 -3.26 55.82
C THR A 510 -45.39 -2.49 57.13
N LEU A 511 -44.34 -1.67 57.25
CA LEU A 511 -44.30 -0.47 58.11
C LEU A 511 -43.55 0.69 57.41
N ARG A 512 -44.20 1.86 57.42
CA ARG A 512 -43.75 3.24 57.12
C ARG A 512 -44.19 4.06 58.37
N PRO A 513 -43.86 5.36 58.58
CA PRO A 513 -42.74 6.25 58.21
C PRO A 513 -42.02 6.76 59.50
N GLU A 514 -40.97 7.60 59.51
CA GLU A 514 -41.02 9.09 59.52
C GLU A 514 -39.62 9.75 59.69
N PRO A 515 -39.49 11.08 59.45
CA PRO A 515 -38.24 11.78 59.12
C PRO A 515 -37.73 12.72 60.24
N VAL A 516 -36.44 13.11 60.23
CA VAL A 516 -35.95 14.29 60.99
C VAL A 516 -34.86 15.06 60.23
N THR A 517 -34.84 16.35 60.51
CA THR A 517 -34.43 17.57 59.80
C THR A 517 -32.97 18.03 59.91
N ARG A 518 -32.64 18.97 59.01
CA ARG A 518 -31.51 19.93 58.94
C ARG A 518 -30.97 20.46 60.28
N SER A 519 -29.67 20.76 60.31
CA SER A 519 -29.13 21.95 61.00
C SER A 519 -28.06 22.64 60.14
N ALA A 520 -28.03 23.97 60.22
CA ALA A 520 -27.12 24.88 59.55
C ALA A 520 -26.18 25.52 60.59
N GLY A 521 -24.96 25.89 60.19
CA GLY A 521 -24.05 26.63 61.07
C GLY A 521 -22.74 27.08 60.42
N ARG A 522 -22.76 28.27 59.82
CA ARG A 522 -21.73 29.36 59.76
C ARG A 522 -20.23 28.99 59.93
N ALA A 523 -19.38 29.19 58.93
CA ALA A 523 -18.74 30.45 58.47
C ALA A 523 -17.57 30.95 59.35
N LEU A 524 -16.35 30.96 58.78
CA LEU A 524 -15.32 31.95 59.09
C LEU A 524 -14.46 32.26 57.85
N ILE A 525 -14.12 33.54 57.74
CA ILE A 525 -13.49 34.30 56.65
C ILE A 525 -11.97 34.28 56.82
N LEU A 526 -11.20 34.31 55.71
CA LEU A 526 -10.01 35.15 55.49
C LEU A 526 -9.48 35.00 54.03
N LEU A 527 -9.41 36.13 53.30
CA LEU A 527 -8.79 36.35 51.98
C LEU A 527 -7.29 36.73 52.15
N PRO A 528 -6.56 37.24 51.12
CA PRO A 528 -5.78 36.48 50.15
C PRO A 528 -4.27 36.87 50.19
N PHE A 529 -3.40 36.16 49.47
CA PHE A 529 -2.05 36.65 49.16
C PHE A 529 -1.76 36.64 47.66
N VAL A 530 -1.35 37.82 47.21
CA VAL A 530 -0.85 38.23 45.89
C VAL A 530 0.68 38.20 45.92
N PHE A 531 1.37 37.76 44.87
CA PHE A 531 2.68 38.30 44.37
C PHE A 531 2.95 37.68 42.98
N ARG A 532 2.78 38.45 41.88
CA ARG A 532 3.79 39.20 41.08
C ARG A 532 4.57 38.39 40.01
N THR A 533 4.23 38.69 38.76
CA THR A 533 5.11 39.22 37.67
C THR A 533 6.61 38.99 37.71
N PHE A 534 7.17 38.48 36.61
CA PHE A 534 8.35 39.05 35.97
C PHE A 534 8.23 38.99 34.44
N GLN A 535 8.56 40.12 33.82
CA GLN A 535 8.66 40.42 32.40
C GLN A 535 10.12 40.80 32.17
N MET A 536 10.77 40.37 31.09
CA MET A 536 11.80 41.18 30.42
C MET A 536 12.15 40.62 29.04
N LEU A 537 12.21 41.57 28.09
CA LEU A 537 12.70 41.47 26.73
C LEU A 537 14.23 41.35 26.67
N PHE A 538 14.71 40.71 25.60
CA PHE A 538 15.65 41.32 24.64
C PHE A 538 15.28 40.88 23.22
#